data_AF-A0A0E4B2S0-F1
#
_entry.id   AF-A0A0E4B2S0-F1
#
_cell.length_a   1.000
_cell.length_b   1.000
_cell.length_c   1.000
_cell.angle_alpha   90.00
_cell.angle_beta   90.00
_cell.angle_gamma   90.00
#
_symmetry.space_group_name_H-M   'P 1'
#
loop_
_entity.id
_entity.type
_entity.pdbx_description
1 polymer ?
#
loop_
_entity_poly.entity_id
_entity_poly.type
_entity_poly.pdbx_seq_one_letter_code
_entity_poly.pdbx_strand_id
1 'polypeptide(L)' 'YETLLNTDMKRELDQFGRFLALVAEHKHKIGFEGTLLIEPKPQEPTKHQYDYDAASIYAFLQTYGLENEYRTNLEVN' A
#
# COMPACT_ATOMS: atom_id res chain seq x y z
N TYR A 1 -3.99 11.17 -4.50
CA TYR A 1 -5.06 12.15 -4.69
C TYR A 1 -4.63 13.32 -5.58
N GLU A 2 -5.57 14.05 -6.19
CA GLU A 2 -5.28 15.27 -6.95
C GLU A 2 -5.30 16.54 -6.11
N THR A 3 -6.26 16.66 -5.18
CA THR A 3 -6.35 17.80 -4.27
C THR A 3 -6.80 17.34 -2.90
N LEU A 4 -6.19 17.89 -1.86
CA LEU A 4 -6.57 17.56 -0.49
C LEU A 4 -7.96 18.11 -0.13
N LEU A 5 -8.43 19.15 -0.85
CA LEU A 5 -9.70 19.83 -0.55
C LEU A 5 -10.94 18.92 -0.66
N ASN A 6 -10.84 17.82 -1.42
CA ASN A 6 -11.91 16.85 -1.59
C ASN A 6 -11.49 15.42 -1.18
N THR A 7 -10.39 15.28 -0.46
CA THR A 7 -9.82 13.97 -0.10
C THR A 7 -9.88 13.76 1.41
N ASP A 8 -10.55 12.68 1.82
CA ASP A 8 -10.44 12.16 3.18
C ASP A 8 -9.34 11.10 3.22
N MET A 9 -8.10 11.56 3.44
CA MET A 9 -6.91 10.69 3.38
C MET A 9 -6.99 9.53 4.37
N LYS A 10 -7.49 9.79 5.59
CA LYS A 10 -7.59 8.75 6.61
C LYS A 10 -8.52 7.64 6.13
N ARG A 11 -9.70 8.00 5.63
CA ARG A 11 -10.65 7.03 5.11
C ARG A 11 -10.08 6.26 3.93
N GLU A 12 -9.41 6.91 2.99
CA GLU A 12 -8.80 6.24 1.83
C GLU A 12 -7.69 5.26 2.24
N LEU A 13 -6.80 5.66 3.16
CA LEU A 13 -5.76 4.79 3.72
C LEU A 13 -6.36 3.60 4.48
N ASP A 14 -7.43 3.82 5.26
CA ASP A 14 -8.13 2.74 5.96
C ASP A 14 -8.76 1.73 4.99
N GLN A 15 -9.34 2.20 3.87
CA GLN A 15 -9.82 1.29 2.83
C GLN A 15 -8.69 0.58 2.10
N PHE A 16 -7.56 1.25 1.85
CA PHE A 16 -6.41 0.62 1.22
C PHE A 16 -5.83 -0.49 2.10
N GLY A 17 -5.66 -0.23 3.40
CA GLY A 17 -5.20 -1.23 4.37
C GLY A 17 -6.14 -2.43 4.44
N ARG A 18 -7.46 -2.18 4.50
CA ARG A 18 -8.48 -3.25 4.45
C ARG A 18 -8.39 -4.07 3.17
N PHE A 19 -8.20 -3.43 2.02
CA PHE A 19 -8.09 -4.12 0.73
C PHE A 19 -6.86 -5.04 0.71
N LEU A 20 -5.70 -4.56 1.15
CA LEU A 20 -4.48 -5.36 1.21
C LEU A 20 -4.59 -6.53 2.20
N ALA A 21 -5.24 -6.33 3.34
CA ALA A 21 -5.53 -7.43 4.27
C ALA A 21 -6.35 -8.55 3.62
N LEU A 22 -7.37 -8.20 2.81
CA LEU A 22 -8.16 -9.19 2.07
C LEU A 22 -7.35 -9.91 0.99
N VAL A 23 -6.40 -9.22 0.34
CA VAL A 23 -5.48 -9.84 -0.62
C VAL A 23 -4.56 -10.85 0.07
N ALA A 24 -3.98 -10.49 1.22
CA ALA A 24 -3.14 -11.39 2.01
C ALA A 24 -3.92 -12.61 2.51
N GLU A 25 -5.13 -12.42 3.07
CA GLU A 25 -6.01 -13.51 3.47
C GLU A 25 -6.31 -14.46 2.29
N HIS A 26 -6.63 -13.88 1.12
CA HIS A 26 -6.94 -14.67 -0.06
C HIS A 26 -5.74 -15.47 -0.56
N LYS A 27 -4.54 -14.86 -0.58
CA LYS A 27 -3.27 -15.53 -0.89
C LYS A 27 -3.11 -16.79 -0.04
N HIS A 28 -3.28 -16.68 1.27
CA HIS A 28 -3.17 -17.83 2.18
C HIS A 28 -4.25 -18.88 1.92
N LYS A 29 -5.49 -18.44 1.69
CA LYS A 29 -6.63 -19.32 1.42
C LYS A 29 -6.44 -20.19 0.18
N ILE A 30 -5.82 -19.66 -0.88
CA ILE A 30 -5.58 -20.39 -2.14
C ILE A 30 -4.23 -21.12 -2.16
N GLY A 31 -3.40 -20.98 -1.12
CA GLY A 31 -2.07 -21.57 -1.08
C GLY A 31 -1.06 -20.92 -2.02
N PHE A 32 -1.21 -19.62 -2.34
CA PHE A 32 -0.23 -18.92 -3.14
C PHE A 32 1.03 -18.61 -2.31
N GLU A 33 2.16 -19.20 -2.70
CA GLU A 33 3.43 -19.06 -1.96
C GLU A 33 4.27 -17.85 -2.40
N GLY A 34 3.87 -17.15 -3.46
CA GLY A 34 4.62 -16.01 -3.99
C GLY A 34 4.61 -14.79 -3.06
N THR A 35 5.60 -13.91 -3.24
CA THR A 35 5.72 -12.68 -2.45
C THR A 35 4.75 -11.62 -2.96
N LEU A 36 4.04 -10.95 -2.05
CA LEU A 36 3.24 -9.78 -2.39
C LEU A 36 4.14 -8.55 -2.33
N LEU A 37 4.05 -7.71 -3.37
CA LEU A 37 4.89 -6.53 -3.52
C LEU A 37 4.03 -5.27 -3.60
N ILE A 38 4.50 -4.20 -2.96
CA ILE A 38 4.01 -2.83 -3.18
C ILE A 38 5.17 -2.04 -3.77
N GLU A 39 4.92 -1.32 -4.86
CA GLU A 39 5.91 -0.49 -5.53
C GLU A 39 5.73 0.96 -5.08
N PRO A 40 6.75 1.60 -4.48
CA PRO A 40 6.63 3.01 -4.15
C PRO A 40 6.66 3.85 -5.42
N LYS A 41 5.80 4.85 -5.45
CA LYS A 41 5.81 5.90 -6.44
C LYS A 41 5.32 7.19 -5.79
N PRO A 42 6.07 8.30 -5.86
CA PRO A 42 5.70 9.53 -5.15
C PRO A 42 4.48 10.23 -5.78
N GLN A 43 4.37 10.16 -7.11
CA GLN A 43 3.38 10.86 -7.93
C GLN A 43 3.34 10.29 -9.37
N GLU A 44 2.33 10.70 -10.15
CA GLU A 44 1.99 10.31 -11.54
C GLU A 44 1.11 9.04 -11.71
N PRO A 45 -0.17 9.19 -12.12
CA PRO A 45 -0.81 10.42 -12.62
C PRO A 45 -1.26 11.37 -11.51
N THR A 46 -1.28 10.92 -10.25
CA THR A 46 -1.82 11.73 -9.17
C THR A 46 -0.80 12.70 -8.59
N LYS A 47 -1.28 13.85 -8.08
CA LYS A 47 -0.44 14.83 -7.36
C LYS A 47 0.32 14.24 -6.18
N HIS A 48 -0.28 13.31 -5.44
CA HIS A 48 0.37 12.60 -4.33
C HIS A 48 -0.16 11.18 -4.26
N GLN A 49 0.71 10.19 -4.43
CA GLN A 49 0.39 8.78 -4.20
C GLN A 49 0.76 8.41 -2.76
N TYR A 50 -0.05 7.55 -2.12
CA TYR A 50 0.08 7.23 -0.69
C TYR A 50 1.30 6.33 -0.40
N ASP A 51 1.60 5.45 -1.35
CA ASP A 51 2.78 4.61 -1.45
C ASP A 51 4.00 5.43 -1.93
N TYR A 52 4.26 6.55 -1.25
CA TYR A 52 5.17 7.58 -1.73
C TYR A 52 6.63 7.14 -1.86
N ASP A 53 7.14 6.47 -0.83
CA ASP A 53 8.49 5.91 -0.75
C ASP A 53 8.52 4.66 0.14
N ALA A 54 9.68 4.00 0.22
CA ALA A 54 9.83 2.77 1.01
C ALA A 54 9.54 2.98 2.51
N ALA A 55 9.87 4.15 3.07
CA ALA A 55 9.66 4.45 4.48
C ALA A 55 8.16 4.62 4.79
N SER A 56 7.45 5.34 3.91
CA SER A 56 6.01 5.59 4.01
C SER A 56 5.22 4.28 3.86
N ILE A 57 5.60 3.43 2.90
CA ILE A 57 5.02 2.08 2.76
C ILE A 57 5.26 1.27 4.03
N TYR A 58 6.49 1.24 4.57
CA TYR A 58 6.78 0.44 5.75
C TYR A 58 5.95 0.89 6.96
N ALA A 59 5.86 2.20 7.21
CA ALA A 59 5.04 2.75 8.28
C ALA A 59 3.54 2.46 8.09
N PHE A 60 3.04 2.56 6.85
CA PHE A 60 1.67 2.18 6.52
C PHE A 60 1.42 0.69 6.81
N LEU A 61 2.30 -0.20 6.36
CA LEU A 61 2.17 -1.64 6.61
C LEU A 61 2.15 -1.96 8.10
N GLN A 62 3.04 -1.35 8.90
CA GLN A 62 3.03 -1.51 10.36
C GLN A 62 1.73 -1.03 11.00
N THR A 63 1.15 0.06 10.51
CA THR A 63 -0.11 0.63 11.02
C THR A 63 -1.28 -0.36 10.88
N TYR A 64 -1.27 -1.18 9.82
CA TYR A 64 -2.33 -2.15 9.54
C TYR A 64 -1.93 -3.62 9.82
N GLY A 65 -0.75 -3.87 10.39
CA GLY A 65 -0.26 -5.22 10.73
C GLY A 65 0.06 -6.09 9.50
N LEU A 66 0.54 -5.47 8.42
CA LEU A 66 0.80 -6.09 7.11
C LEU A 66 2.29 -6.18 6.77
N GLU A 67 3.19 -5.75 7.66
CA GLU A 67 4.64 -5.66 7.43
C GLU A 67 5.31 -7.02 7.15
N ASN A 68 4.67 -8.10 7.57
CA ASN A 68 5.14 -9.46 7.32
C ASN A 68 4.54 -10.10 6.05
N GLU A 69 3.50 -9.50 5.46
CA GLU A 69 2.80 -10.02 4.28
C GLU A 69 3.36 -9.46 2.97
N TYR A 70 3.85 -8.22 3.01
CA TYR A 70 4.33 -7.48 1.84
C TYR A 70 5.82 -7.18 1.90
N ARG A 71 6.41 -6.98 0.72
CA ARG A 71 7.76 -6.42 0.51
C ARG A 71 7.68 -5.26 -0.49
N THR A 72 8.74 -4.45 -0.59
CA THR A 72 8.78 -3.32 -1.53
C THR A 72 9.43 -3.74 -2.86
N ASN A 73 8.78 -3.46 -3.98
CA ASN A 73 9.41 -3.50 -5.31
C ASN A 73 10.01 -2.13 -5.60
N LEU A 74 11.33 -1.96 -5.56
CA LEU A 74 11.94 -0.63 -5.67
C LEU A 74 12.23 -0.27 -7.13
N GLU A 75 11.61 0.81 -7.62
CA GLU A 75 11.97 1.47 -8.89
C GLU A 75 12.96 2.62 -8.66
N VAL A 76 13.83 2.88 -9.64
CA VAL A 76 14.92 3.89 -9.53
C VAL A 76 14.51 5.29 -10.02
N ASN A 77 13.58 5.40 -10.98
CA ASN A 77 13.15 6.70 -11.56
C ASN A 77 12.62 7.66 -10.50
#